data_AF-A0A9X9A0Z7-F1
#
_entry.id   AF-A0A9X9A0Z7-F1
#
_cell.length_a   1.000
_cell.length_b   1.000
_cell.length_c   1.000
_cell.angle_alpha   90.00
_cell.angle_beta   90.00
_cell.angle_gamma   90.00
#
_symmetry.space_group_name_H-M   'P 1'
#
loop_
_entity.id
_entity.type
_entity.pdbx_description
1 polymer ?
#
loop_
_entity_poly.entity_id
_entity_poly.type
_entity_poly.pdbx_seq_one_letter_code
_entity_poly.pdbx_strand_id
1 'polypeptide(L)' 'IGQAAYKINNNSVPAWSDPEEYPRQIALNRLYPDIKGSMHFSLKDINNNPLGVKDRLSKDIYKHPALIPPMP' A
#
# COMPACT_ATOMS: atom_id res chain seq x y z
N ILE A 1 -4.44 -9.18 2.75
CA ILE A 1 -3.84 -8.55 3.95
C ILE A 1 -4.43 -7.15 4.16
N GLY A 2 -4.62 -6.70 5.39
CA GLY A 2 -4.99 -5.31 5.69
C GLY A 2 -3.75 -4.46 5.99
N GLN A 3 -3.58 -3.33 5.29
CA GLN A 3 -2.44 -2.44 5.40
C GLN A 3 -2.82 -1.18 6.19
N ALA A 4 -2.04 -0.83 7.21
CA ALA A 4 -2.33 0.28 8.12
C ALA A 4 -1.78 1.62 7.61
N ALA A 5 -2.36 2.16 6.52
CA ALA A 5 -1.92 3.44 5.92
C ALA A 5 -1.98 4.61 6.93
N TYR A 6 -2.96 4.60 7.84
CA TYR A 6 -3.14 5.63 8.89
C TYR A 6 -1.94 5.80 9.84
N LYS A 7 -1.00 4.83 9.87
CA LYS A 7 0.20 4.91 10.72
C LYS A 7 1.38 5.60 10.03
N ILE A 8 1.38 5.74 8.70
CA ILE A 8 2.49 6.31 7.94
C ILE A 8 2.75 7.75 8.42
N ASN A 9 3.96 8.00 8.89
CA ASN A 9 4.39 9.27 9.51
C ASN A 9 3.48 9.76 10.67
N ASN A 10 2.75 8.85 11.30
CA ASN A 10 1.80 9.14 12.38
C ASN A 10 1.77 7.98 13.38
N ASN A 11 2.95 7.55 13.82
CA ASN A 11 3.11 6.47 14.78
C ASN A 11 4.37 6.69 15.62
N SER A 12 4.38 6.18 16.86
CA SER A 12 5.56 6.25 17.73
C SER A 12 6.66 5.26 17.32
N VAL A 13 6.33 4.21 16.57
CA VAL A 13 7.32 3.24 16.07
C VAL A 13 8.08 3.87 14.88
N PRO A 14 9.42 4.05 14.97
CA PRO A 14 10.19 4.82 14.00
C PRO A 14 10.12 4.33 12.55
N ALA A 15 9.92 3.02 12.34
CA ALA A 15 9.81 2.44 11.00
C ALA A 15 8.69 3.09 10.16
N TRP A 16 7.62 3.60 10.78
CA TRP A 16 6.54 4.26 10.05
C TRP A 16 6.89 5.63 9.49
N SER A 17 8.03 6.21 9.88
CA SER A 17 8.58 7.44 9.32
C SER A 17 9.53 7.18 8.14
N ASP A 18 9.86 5.92 7.83
CA ASP A 18 10.64 5.54 6.66
C ASP A 18 9.71 5.47 5.42
N PRO A 19 9.93 6.28 4.37
CA PRO A 19 9.12 6.26 3.15
C PRO A 19 9.10 4.89 2.45
N GLU A 20 10.13 4.06 2.66
CA GLU A 20 10.25 2.74 2.03
C GLU A 20 9.60 1.61 2.85
N GLU A 21 9.17 1.87 4.08
CA GLU A 21 8.57 0.84 4.93
C GLU A 21 7.27 0.27 4.33
N TYR A 22 6.36 1.14 3.91
CA TYR A 22 5.08 0.72 3.37
C TYR A 22 5.19 -0.02 2.02
N PRO A 23 5.99 0.46 1.04
CA PRO A 23 6.31 -0.31 -0.16
C PRO A 23 6.96 -1.67 0.14
N ARG A 24 7.90 -1.74 1.09
CA ARG A 24 8.56 -3.00 1.48
C ARG A 24 7.55 -4.01 2.04
N GLN A 25 6.59 -3.59 2.86
CA GLN A 25 5.52 -4.47 3.35
C GLN A 25 4.72 -5.08 2.19
N ILE A 26 4.39 -4.29 1.16
CA ILE A 26 3.67 -4.79 -0.02
C ILE A 26 4.56 -5.74 -0.85
N ALA A 27 5.84 -5.41 -1.02
CA ALA A 27 6.80 -6.26 -1.71
C ALA A 27 6.96 -7.62 -1.01
N LEU A 28 7.06 -7.62 0.32
CA LEU A 28 7.12 -8.82 1.14
C LEU A 28 5.87 -9.69 0.94
N ASN A 29 4.69 -9.08 0.97
CA ASN A 29 3.43 -9.81 0.78
C ASN A 29 3.38 -10.52 -0.59
N ARG A 30 3.96 -9.92 -1.65
CA ARG A 30 4.01 -10.50 -3.00
C ARG A 30 4.94 -11.72 -3.11
N LEU A 31 5.80 -11.97 -2.14
CA LEU A 31 6.64 -13.18 -2.12
C LEU A 31 5.83 -14.43 -1.76
N TYR A 32 4.64 -14.28 -1.18
CA TYR A 32 3.81 -15.39 -0.72
C TYR A 32 2.65 -15.64 -1.70
N PRO A 33 2.59 -16.79 -2.39
CA PRO A 33 1.58 -17.05 -3.41
C PRO A 33 0.16 -17.09 -2.84
N ASP A 34 -0.03 -17.41 -1.57
CA ASP A 34 -1.34 -17.43 -0.91
C ASP A 34 -1.91 -16.03 -0.65
N ILE A 35 -1.06 -15.00 -0.65
CA ILE A 35 -1.49 -13.61 -0.47
C ILE A 35 -1.89 -13.04 -1.83
N LYS A 36 -3.20 -12.93 -2.06
CA LYS A 36 -3.76 -12.46 -3.34
C LYS A 36 -3.94 -10.94 -3.44
N GLY A 37 -3.64 -10.19 -2.39
CA GLY A 37 -3.78 -8.74 -2.42
C GLY A 37 -3.79 -8.05 -1.06
N SER A 38 -4.03 -6.74 -1.12
CA SER A 38 -4.03 -5.83 0.03
C SER A 38 -5.26 -4.92 0.04
N MET A 39 -5.79 -4.66 1.23
CA MET A 39 -6.77 -3.61 1.50
C MET A 39 -6.10 -2.53 2.34
N HIS A 40 -6.22 -1.27 1.95
CA HIS A 40 -5.52 -0.16 2.60
C HIS A 40 -6.48 0.63 3.50
N PHE A 41 -6.20 0.69 4.80
CA PHE A 41 -7.00 1.47 5.74
C PHE A 41 -6.27 2.77 6.13
N SER A 42 -6.78 3.96 5.80
CA SER A 42 -7.96 4.24 4.95
C SER A 42 -7.59 5.03 3.69
N LEU A 43 -8.57 5.19 2.79
CA LEU A 43 -8.40 6.02 1.59
C LEU A 43 -8.11 7.49 1.93
N LYS A 44 -8.66 8.00 3.04
CA LYS A 44 -8.37 9.36 3.53
C LYS A 44 -6.87 9.52 3.81
N ASP A 45 -6.28 8.55 4.51
CA ASP A 45 -4.86 8.57 4.89
C ASP A 45 -3.94 8.45 3.67
N ILE A 46 -4.31 7.61 2.69
CA ILE A 46 -3.61 7.56 1.41
C ILE A 46 -3.68 8.90 0.68
N ASN A 47 -4.86 9.54 0.64
CA ASN A 47 -5.04 10.81 -0.07
C ASN A 47 -4.27 11.97 0.55
N ASN A 48 -4.03 11.95 1.87
CA ASN A 48 -3.13 12.91 2.53
C ASN A 48 -1.68 12.78 2.05
N ASN A 49 -1.34 11.65 1.42
CA ASN A 49 -0.06 11.36 0.79
C ASN A 49 1.17 11.56 1.71
N PRO A 50 1.15 11.12 2.99
CA PRO A 50 2.32 11.23 3.83
C PRO A 50 3.47 10.43 3.21
N LEU A 51 4.66 11.02 3.21
CA LEU A 51 5.87 10.43 2.64
C LEU A 51 5.75 10.00 1.16
N GLY A 52 4.76 10.53 0.42
CA GLY A 52 4.56 10.17 -1.00
C GLY A 52 3.91 8.80 -1.24
N VAL A 53 3.24 8.21 -0.25
CA VAL A 53 2.66 6.86 -0.38
C VAL A 53 1.66 6.72 -1.55
N LYS A 54 0.84 7.73 -1.84
CA LYS A 54 -0.11 7.71 -2.97
C LYS A 54 0.64 7.68 -4.31
N ASP A 55 1.72 8.45 -4.40
CA ASP A 55 2.57 8.46 -5.59
C ASP A 55 3.22 7.09 -5.80
N ARG A 56 3.80 6.51 -4.75
CA ARG A 56 4.37 5.15 -4.78
C ARG A 56 3.34 4.10 -5.20
N LEU A 57 2.15 4.14 -4.60
CA LEU A 57 1.07 3.20 -4.92
C LEU A 57 0.63 3.29 -6.38
N SER A 58 0.48 4.50 -6.91
CA SER A 58 -0.03 4.71 -8.28
C SER A 58 1.03 4.58 -9.37
N LYS A 59 2.28 4.97 -9.12
CA LYS A 59 3.34 5.01 -10.13
C LYS A 59 4.16 3.72 -10.16
N ASP A 60 4.39 3.11 -9.01
CA ASP A 60 5.35 2.01 -8.87
C ASP A 60 4.66 0.66 -8.60
N ILE A 61 3.65 0.64 -7.72
CA ILE A 61 3.09 -0.63 -7.19
C ILE A 61 1.86 -1.11 -7.98
N TYR A 62 0.89 -0.24 -8.23
CA TYR A 62 -0.37 -0.52 -8.94
C TYR A 62 -0.49 0.34 -10.20
N LYS A 63 0.56 0.30 -11.02
CA LYS A 63 0.73 1.13 -12.22
C LYS A 63 -0.39 0.97 -13.26
N HIS A 64 -0.99 -0.21 -13.30
CA HIS A 64 -1.98 -0.55 -14.32
C HIS A 64 -3.38 -0.56 -13.72
N PRO A 65 -4.40 -0.07 -14.46
CA PRO A 65 -5.79 -0.24 -14.08
C PRO A 65 -6.14 -1.71 -13.86
N ALA A 66 -7.13 -1.95 -13.00
CA ALA A 66 -7.66 -3.29 -12.81
C ALA A 66 -8.25 -3.83 -14.12
N LEU A 67 -8.04 -5.12 -14.38
CA LEU A 67 -8.68 -5.81 -15.50
C LEU A 67 -10.19 -5.92 -15.26
N ILE A 68 -10.96 -5.79 -16.33
CA ILE A 68 -12.40 -6.07 -16.29
C ILE A 68 -12.58 -7.58 -16.08
N PRO A 69 -13.38 -8.02 -15.09
CA PRO A 69 -13.66 -9.43 -14.90
C PRO A 69 -14.32 -10.02 -16.16
N PRO A 70 -13.92 -11.23 -16.62
CA PRO A 70 -14.63 -11.90 -17.69
C PRO A 70 -16.08 -12.15 -17.24
N MET A 71 -17.04 -11.86 -18.11
CA MET A 71 -18.43 -12.27 -17.87
C MET A 71 -18.53 -13.79 -18.04
N PRO A 72 -19.25 -14.49 -17.14
CA PRO A 72 -19.56 -15.91 -17.30
C PRO A 72 -20.50 -16.17 -18.47
#